data_AF-A0AAI9RMA8-F1
#
_entry.id   AF-A0AAI9RMA8-F1
#
_cell.length_a   1.000
_cell.length_b   1.000
_cell.length_c   1.000
_cell.angle_alpha   90.00
_cell.angle_beta   90.00
_cell.angle_gamma   90.00
#
_symmetry.space_group_name_H-M   'P 1'
#
loop_
_entity.id
_entity.type
_entity.pdbx_description
1 polymer ?
#
loop_
_entity_poly.entity_id
_entity_poly.type
_entity_poly.pdbx_seq_one_letter_code
_entity_poly.pdbx_strand_id
1 'polypeptide(L)'
;MRKEWKEIMKRQDSMPLIEVGFSILSMCLAFVFFGSPDLFDRLPGTYEFFKAIGPESVWATIFLLAAFTKLLGLATKQIRVRKAGLLGSTIIYGLIASAYFLGSGWFNIGFFTYAVLAFLALFAVREVGLKNGK
;
A
#
# COMPACT_ATOMS: atom_id res chain seq x y z
N MET A 1 -13.25 32.05 -23.54
CA MET A 1 -12.37 31.06 -24.19
C MET A 1 -11.04 30.79 -23.49
N ARG A 2 -9.94 31.57 -23.60
CA ARG A 2 -8.62 31.12 -23.07
C ARG A 2 -8.51 31.00 -21.53
N LYS A 3 -9.43 31.64 -20.78
CA LYS A 3 -9.54 31.50 -19.31
C LYS A 3 -10.33 30.26 -18.87
N GLU A 4 -11.32 29.84 -19.64
CA GLU A 4 -12.15 28.65 -19.33
C GLU A 4 -11.34 27.36 -19.45
N TRP A 5 -10.45 27.27 -20.44
CA TRP A 5 -9.52 26.14 -20.56
C TRP A 5 -8.54 26.03 -19.39
N LYS A 6 -8.12 27.16 -18.79
CA LYS A 6 -7.30 27.15 -17.58
C LYS A 6 -8.08 26.69 -16.35
N GLU A 7 -9.35 27.05 -16.23
CA GLU A 7 -10.24 26.60 -15.15
C GLU A 7 -10.58 25.10 -15.28
N ILE A 8 -10.85 24.60 -16.48
CA ILE A 8 -11.14 23.18 -16.73
C ILE A 8 -9.91 22.30 -16.42
N MET A 9 -8.70 22.74 -16.80
CA MET A 9 -7.46 22.03 -16.44
C MET A 9 -7.10 22.13 -14.94
N LYS A 10 -7.61 23.14 -14.22
CA LYS A 10 -7.38 23.32 -12.78
C LYS A 10 -8.28 22.44 -11.92
N ARG A 11 -9.36 21.91 -12.50
CA ARG A 11 -10.40 21.11 -11.82
C ARG A 11 -10.27 19.61 -12.05
N GLN A 12 -9.13 19.14 -12.55
CA GLN A 12 -8.80 17.73 -12.47
C GLN A 12 -8.33 17.46 -11.03
N ASP A 13 -9.30 17.42 -10.11
CA ASP A 13 -9.21 16.65 -8.87
C ASP A 13 -8.88 15.22 -9.32
N SER A 14 -7.59 14.96 -9.48
CA SER A 14 -7.09 13.70 -10.01
C SER A 14 -7.52 12.66 -9.00
N MET A 15 -8.51 11.84 -9.39
CA MET A 15 -8.96 10.72 -8.58
C MET A 15 -7.73 10.04 -8.00
N PRO A 16 -7.66 9.83 -6.67
CA PRO A 16 -6.48 9.30 -6.01
C PRO A 16 -6.39 7.78 -6.27
N LEU A 17 -6.26 7.42 -7.54
CA LEU A 17 -6.30 6.07 -8.10
C LEU A 17 -5.30 5.17 -7.39
N ILE A 18 -4.11 5.71 -7.09
CA ILE A 18 -3.06 4.98 -6.39
C ILE A 18 -3.47 4.67 -4.94
N GLU A 19 -4.04 5.62 -4.19
CA GLU A 19 -4.51 5.39 -2.82
C GLU A 19 -5.65 4.38 -2.77
N VAL A 20 -6.59 4.50 -3.71
CA VAL A 20 -7.71 3.55 -3.85
C VAL A 20 -7.19 2.16 -4.22
N GLY A 21 -6.28 2.07 -5.20
CA GLY A 21 -5.64 0.83 -5.61
C GLY A 21 -4.91 0.14 -4.46
N PHE A 22 -4.11 0.88 -3.68
CA PHE A 22 -3.46 0.34 -2.49
C PHE A 22 -4.42 -0.06 -1.39
N SER A 23 -5.56 0.62 -1.26
CA SER A 23 -6.60 0.24 -0.29
C SER A 23 -7.25 -1.09 -0.67
N ILE A 24 -7.58 -1.27 -1.96
CA ILE A 24 -8.11 -2.53 -2.50
C ILE A 24 -7.08 -3.66 -2.34
N LEU A 25 -5.83 -3.43 -2.74
CA LEU A 25 -4.75 -4.41 -2.58
C LEU A 25 -4.54 -4.82 -1.11
N SER A 26 -4.59 -3.85 -0.19
CA SER A 26 -4.48 -4.12 1.25
C SER A 26 -5.68 -4.97 1.75
N MET A 27 -6.90 -4.68 1.30
CA MET A 27 -8.07 -5.50 1.64
C MET A 27 -7.98 -6.91 1.08
N CYS A 28 -7.57 -7.08 -0.19
CA CYS A 28 -7.38 -8.40 -0.80
C CYS A 28 -6.36 -9.23 -0.02
N LEU A 29 -5.22 -8.62 0.34
CA LEU A 29 -4.21 -9.31 1.16
C LEU A 29 -4.74 -9.68 2.54
N ALA A 30 -5.46 -8.78 3.22
CA ALA A 30 -6.11 -9.09 4.49
C ALA A 30 -7.06 -10.30 4.37
N PHE A 31 -7.85 -10.35 3.29
CA PHE A 31 -8.75 -11.46 3.04
C PHE A 31 -8.00 -12.78 2.79
N VAL A 32 -6.89 -12.74 2.04
CA VAL A 32 -6.03 -13.91 1.82
C VAL A 32 -5.46 -14.43 3.14
N PHE A 33 -4.95 -13.56 4.00
CA PHE A 33 -4.40 -13.96 5.30
C PHE A 33 -5.47 -14.51 6.25
N PHE A 34 -6.68 -13.94 6.26
CA PHE A 34 -7.79 -14.52 7.04
C PHE A 34 -8.30 -15.84 6.48
N GLY A 35 -8.33 -15.99 5.15
CA GLY A 35 -8.85 -17.19 4.48
C GLY A 35 -7.86 -18.35 4.37
N SER A 36 -6.57 -18.12 4.67
CA SER A 36 -5.51 -19.14 4.59
C SER A 36 -4.70 -19.16 5.89
N PRO A 37 -5.21 -19.79 6.96
CA PRO A 37 -4.58 -19.76 8.29
C PRO A 37 -3.24 -20.54 8.38
N ASP A 38 -2.88 -21.33 7.37
CA ASP A 38 -1.62 -22.08 7.30
C ASP A 38 -0.68 -21.55 6.20
N LEU A 39 -0.87 -20.31 5.75
CA LEU A 39 -0.12 -19.76 4.61
C LEU A 39 1.37 -19.67 4.92
N PHE A 40 1.74 -19.28 6.14
CA PHE A 40 3.13 -19.15 6.53
C PHE A 40 3.82 -20.50 6.66
N ASP A 41 3.09 -21.54 7.06
CA ASP A 41 3.61 -22.90 7.19
C ASP A 41 3.86 -23.58 5.83
N ARG A 42 3.09 -23.20 4.80
CA ARG A 42 3.23 -23.76 3.44
C ARG A 42 4.41 -23.19 2.66
N LEU A 43 4.87 -21.99 3.01
CA LEU A 43 6.00 -21.31 2.34
C LEU A 43 7.00 -20.79 3.39
N PRO A 44 7.69 -21.70 4.10
CA PRO A 44 8.50 -21.35 5.26
C PRO A 44 9.61 -20.36 4.91
N GLY A 45 10.32 -20.53 3.78
CA GLY A 45 11.42 -19.62 3.42
C GLY A 45 11.00 -18.16 3.23
N THR A 46 9.84 -17.91 2.62
CA THR A 46 9.36 -16.54 2.32
C THR A 46 8.68 -15.90 3.53
N TYR A 47 7.96 -16.69 4.33
CA TYR A 47 7.14 -16.16 5.41
C TYR A 47 7.70 -16.36 6.82
N GLU A 48 8.89 -16.94 6.97
CA GLU A 48 9.54 -17.09 8.29
C GLU A 48 9.64 -15.75 9.02
N PHE A 49 10.02 -14.70 8.29
CA PHE A 49 10.09 -13.33 8.80
C PHE A 49 8.72 -12.84 9.34
N PHE A 50 7.65 -13.13 8.60
CA PHE A 50 6.30 -12.73 9.00
C PHE A 50 5.82 -13.54 10.22
N LYS A 51 6.08 -14.84 10.22
CA LYS A 51 5.75 -15.77 11.32
C LYS A 51 6.46 -15.39 12.62
N ALA A 52 7.70 -14.91 12.55
CA ALA A 52 8.45 -14.45 13.72
C ALA A 52 7.82 -13.22 14.40
N ILE A 53 7.12 -12.37 13.64
CA ILE A 53 6.48 -11.15 14.15
C ILE A 53 5.07 -11.45 14.70
N GLY A 54 4.33 -12.36 14.07
CA GLY A 54 3.00 -12.75 14.53
C GLY A 54 2.27 -13.67 13.57
N PRO A 55 1.15 -14.27 14.01
CA PRO A 55 0.34 -15.15 13.18
C PRO A 55 -0.34 -14.38 12.03
N GLU A 56 -0.84 -15.10 11.04
CA GLU A 56 -1.50 -14.61 9.83
C GLU A 56 -2.62 -13.62 10.16
N SER A 57 -3.38 -13.88 11.22
CA SER A 57 -4.49 -13.03 11.68
C SER A 57 -4.04 -11.64 12.15
N VAL A 58 -2.84 -11.53 12.73
CA VAL A 58 -2.24 -10.24 13.13
C VAL A 58 -1.89 -9.45 11.89
N TRP A 59 -1.24 -10.09 10.91
CA TRP A 59 -0.91 -9.46 9.64
C TRP A 59 -2.16 -9.03 8.87
N ALA A 60 -3.17 -9.90 8.79
CA ALA A 60 -4.46 -9.58 8.19
C ALA A 60 -5.08 -8.32 8.79
N THR A 61 -5.03 -8.20 10.12
CA THR A 61 -5.51 -7.02 10.85
C THR A 61 -4.69 -5.77 10.51
N ILE A 62 -3.36 -5.88 10.41
CA ILE A 62 -2.48 -4.78 10.01
C ILE A 62 -2.83 -4.29 8.59
N PHE A 63 -3.00 -5.19 7.63
CA PHE A 63 -3.40 -4.84 6.26
C PHE A 63 -4.76 -4.16 6.22
N LEU A 64 -5.72 -4.64 7.01
CA LEU A 64 -7.05 -4.06 7.12
C LEU A 64 -6.98 -2.66 7.73
N LEU A 65 -6.27 -2.46 8.84
CA LEU A 65 -6.04 -1.15 9.45
C LEU A 65 -5.35 -0.18 8.48
N ALA A 66 -4.37 -0.66 7.71
CA ALA A 66 -3.70 0.14 6.70
C ALA A 66 -4.67 0.56 5.58
N ALA A 67 -5.59 -0.31 5.16
CA ALA A 67 -6.65 0.02 4.20
C ALA A 67 -7.62 1.06 4.77
N PHE A 68 -8.10 0.86 6.00
CA PHE A 68 -8.99 1.80 6.68
C PHE A 68 -8.36 3.18 6.87
N THR A 69 -7.08 3.24 7.25
CA THR A 69 -6.36 4.52 7.41
C THR A 69 -6.31 5.30 6.10
N LYS A 70 -6.08 4.62 4.96
CA LYS A 70 -6.10 5.24 3.63
C LYS A 70 -7.50 5.73 3.26
N LEU A 71 -8.52 4.90 3.44
CA LEU A 71 -9.92 5.28 3.17
C LEU A 71 -10.39 6.45 4.05
N LEU A 72 -10.00 6.46 5.33
CA LEU A 72 -10.32 7.54 6.26
C LEU A 72 -9.58 8.83 5.87
N GLY A 73 -8.31 8.73 5.45
CA GLY A 73 -7.56 9.87 4.90
C GLY A 73 -8.21 10.44 3.65
N LEU A 74 -8.74 9.59 2.78
CA LEU A 74 -9.50 9.99 1.59
C LEU A 74 -10.82 10.68 1.97
N ALA A 75 -11.61 10.09 2.86
CA ALA A 75 -12.90 10.62 3.29
C ALA A 75 -12.77 11.97 4.01
N THR A 76 -11.78 12.11 4.89
CA THR A 76 -11.52 13.34 5.65
C THR A 76 -10.73 14.39 4.84
N LYS A 77 -10.22 14.03 3.66
CA LYS A 77 -9.32 14.84 2.81
C LYS A 77 -8.08 15.38 3.55
N GLN A 78 -7.74 14.83 4.72
CA GLN A 78 -6.63 15.29 5.53
C GLN A 78 -5.29 14.82 4.96
N ILE A 79 -4.46 15.77 4.56
CA ILE A 79 -3.17 15.50 3.90
C ILE A 79 -2.23 14.65 4.76
N ARG A 80 -2.23 14.85 6.08
CA ARG A 80 -1.37 14.10 7.02
C ARG A 80 -1.79 12.64 7.11
N VAL A 81 -3.09 12.38 7.20
CA VAL A 81 -3.65 11.03 7.29
C VAL A 81 -3.44 10.26 5.98
N ARG A 82 -3.66 10.91 4.83
CA ARG A 82 -3.38 10.32 3.51
C ARG A 82 -1.91 9.93 3.36
N LYS A 83 -0.99 10.83 3.75
CA LYS A 83 0.45 10.54 3.74
C LYS A 83 0.81 9.42 4.69
N ALA A 84 0.25 9.38 5.89
CA ALA A 84 0.49 8.31 6.86
C ALA A 84 0.02 6.95 6.31
N GLY A 85 -1.17 6.88 5.71
CA GLY A 85 -1.68 5.65 5.11
C GLY A 85 -0.83 5.12 3.94
N LEU A 86 -0.30 6.02 3.11
CA LEU A 86 0.61 5.68 2.01
C LEU A 86 2.00 5.29 2.49
N LEU A 87 2.55 5.98 3.49
CA LEU A 87 3.82 5.59 4.14
C LEU A 87 3.70 4.21 4.79
N GLY A 88 2.57 3.93 5.44
CA GLY A 88 2.27 2.59 5.96
C GLY A 88 2.28 1.53 4.85
N SER A 89 1.66 1.81 3.69
CA SER A 89 1.76 0.93 2.52
C SER A 89 3.21 0.73 2.07
N THR A 90 4.01 1.79 1.97
CA THR A 90 5.43 1.69 1.58
C THR A 90 6.20 0.75 2.51
N ILE A 91 6.01 0.89 3.82
CA ILE A 91 6.67 0.03 4.80
C ILE A 91 6.20 -1.41 4.65
N ILE A 92 4.88 -1.64 4.59
CA ILE A 92 4.31 -2.99 4.51
C ILE A 92 4.78 -3.72 3.23
N TYR A 93 4.63 -3.10 2.05
CA TYR A 93 5.06 -3.73 0.81
C TYR A 93 6.59 -3.85 0.72
N GLY A 94 7.33 -2.90 1.33
CA GLY A 94 8.77 -3.00 1.47
C GLY A 94 9.19 -4.21 2.30
N LEU A 95 8.51 -4.47 3.43
CA LEU A 95 8.74 -5.64 4.27
C LEU A 95 8.43 -6.94 3.51
N ILE A 96 7.33 -6.98 2.75
CA ILE A 96 7.02 -8.14 1.89
C ILE A 96 8.11 -8.35 0.84
N ALA A 97 8.56 -7.29 0.17
CA ALA A 97 9.66 -7.39 -0.78
C ALA A 97 10.92 -7.94 -0.09
N SER A 98 11.31 -7.40 1.06
CA SER A 98 12.45 -7.90 1.84
C SER A 98 12.31 -9.37 2.22
N ALA A 99 11.11 -9.82 2.60
CA ALA A 99 10.85 -11.21 2.92
C ALA A 99 11.01 -12.14 1.68
N TYR A 100 10.51 -11.72 0.50
CA TYR A 100 10.76 -12.44 -0.75
C TYR A 100 12.24 -12.47 -1.14
N PHE A 101 12.96 -11.38 -0.91
CA PHE A 101 14.39 -11.30 -1.17
C PHE A 101 15.18 -12.26 -0.27
N LEU A 102 14.86 -12.31 1.03
CA LEU A 102 15.51 -13.20 1.98
C LEU A 102 15.14 -14.68 1.74
N GLY A 103 13.87 -14.96 1.45
CA GLY A 103 13.37 -16.33 1.32
C GLY A 103 13.62 -16.99 -0.03
N SER A 104 13.83 -16.22 -1.10
CA SER A 104 13.93 -16.76 -2.45
C SER A 104 14.99 -16.10 -3.34
N GLY A 105 15.75 -15.14 -2.80
CA GLY A 105 16.80 -14.44 -3.52
C GLY A 105 16.32 -13.32 -4.45
N TRP A 106 17.25 -12.77 -5.22
CA TRP A 106 17.09 -11.48 -5.89
C TRP A 106 16.27 -11.57 -7.19
N PHE A 107 16.19 -12.76 -7.79
CA PHE A 107 15.46 -13.06 -9.03
C PHE A 107 14.06 -13.63 -8.77
N ASN A 108 13.36 -13.14 -7.75
CA ASN A 108 11.97 -13.52 -7.50
C ASN A 108 11.00 -12.45 -8.01
N ILE A 109 9.99 -12.85 -8.79
CA ILE A 109 8.95 -11.95 -9.33
C ILE A 109 8.19 -11.25 -8.19
N GLY A 110 7.96 -11.94 -7.08
CA GLY A 110 7.34 -11.40 -5.88
C GLY A 110 8.16 -10.26 -5.28
N PHE A 111 9.49 -10.41 -5.17
CA PHE A 111 10.37 -9.34 -4.70
C PHE A 111 10.20 -8.07 -5.57
N PHE A 112 10.33 -8.20 -6.89
CA PHE A 112 10.20 -7.04 -7.79
C PHE A 112 8.81 -6.42 -7.74
N THR A 113 7.77 -7.24 -7.68
CA THR A 113 6.38 -6.76 -7.63
C THR A 113 6.13 -5.92 -6.39
N TYR A 114 6.48 -6.44 -5.21
CA TYR A 114 6.28 -5.73 -3.95
C TYR A 114 7.24 -4.54 -3.79
N ALA A 115 8.46 -4.61 -4.33
CA ALA A 115 9.38 -3.48 -4.37
C ALA A 115 8.81 -2.34 -5.21
N VAL A 116 8.32 -2.62 -6.43
CA VAL A 116 7.68 -1.61 -7.29
C VAL A 116 6.44 -1.02 -6.61
N LEU A 117 5.61 -1.84 -5.96
CA LEU A 117 4.47 -1.36 -5.17
C LEU A 117 4.92 -0.45 -4.01
N ALA A 118 5.98 -0.79 -3.28
CA ALA A 118 6.51 0.06 -2.21
C ALA A 118 7.00 1.42 -2.77
N PHE A 119 7.70 1.41 -3.90
CA PHE A 119 8.14 2.63 -4.59
C PHE A 119 6.96 3.47 -5.08
N LEU A 120 5.95 2.86 -5.71
CA LEU A 120 4.75 3.56 -6.16
C LEU A 120 4.01 4.21 -4.98
N ALA A 121 3.90 3.51 -3.84
CA ALA A 121 3.33 4.07 -2.62
C ALA A 121 4.15 5.29 -2.14
N LEU A 122 5.48 5.21 -2.17
CA LEU A 122 6.37 6.29 -1.75
C LEU A 122 6.24 7.52 -2.68
N PHE A 123 6.18 7.29 -3.99
CA PHE A 123 5.93 8.36 -4.96
C PHE A 123 4.57 9.02 -4.73
N ALA A 124 3.53 8.24 -4.45
CA ALA A 124 2.20 8.77 -4.12
C ALA A 124 2.21 9.66 -2.87
N VAL A 125 3.04 9.35 -1.85
CA VAL A 125 3.21 10.23 -0.66
C VAL A 125 3.66 11.63 -1.07
N ARG A 126 4.57 11.73 -2.05
CA ARG A 126 5.03 13.03 -2.58
C ARG A 126 3.93 13.75 -3.34
N GLU A 127 3.18 13.03 -4.18
CA GLU A 127 2.08 13.63 -4.98
C GLU A 127 0.95 14.21 -4.13
N VAL A 128 0.63 13.59 -2.98
CA VAL A 128 -0.39 14.10 -2.05
C VAL A 128 -0.07 15.53 -1.57
N GLY A 129 1.22 15.90 -1.52
CA GLY A 129 1.66 17.28 -1.24
C GLY A 129 1.44 18.25 -2.39
N LEU A 130 1.76 17.81 -3.61
CA LEU A 130 1.74 18.64 -4.83
C LEU A 130 0.31 18.90 -5.33
N LYS A 131 -0.59 17.92 -5.21
CA LYS A 131 -1.98 18.01 -5.69
C LYS A 131 -2.90 18.87 -4.81
N ASN A 132 -2.51 19.12 -3.56
CA ASN A 132 -3.31 19.89 -2.59
C ASN A 132 -2.85 21.35 -2.43
N GLY A 133 -2.04 21.88 -3.35
CA GLY A 133 -1.76 23.32 -3.45
C GLY A 133 -1.18 23.95 -2.18
N LYS A 134 0.10 23.66 -1.91
CA LYS A 134 0.98 24.66 -1.32
C LYS A 134 2.08 24.99 -2.31
#